data_AF-R0ACS2-F1
#
_entry.id   AF-R0ACS2-F1
#
_cell.length_a   1.000
_cell.length_b   1.000
_cell.length_c   1.000
_cell.angle_alpha   90.00
_cell.angle_beta   90.00
_cell.angle_gamma   90.00
#
_symmetry.space_group_name_H-M   'P 1'
#
loop_
_entity.id
_entity.type
_entity.pdbx_description
1 polymer ?
#
loop_
_entity_poly.entity_id
_entity_poly.type
_entity_poly.pdbx_seq_one_letter_code
_entity_poly.pdbx_strand_id
1 'polypeptide(L)'
;MEYKKRLGEKVEEKRAFEQEQQKLRRKYKIHEDGTILVKKKRLIEILLNTGAATIRIGATIILCSLAAIGLISLLYVGPRTELLIIMQEVVEQLHSMLGV
;
A
#
# COMPACT_ATOMS: atom_id res chain seq x y z
N MET A 1 -53.25 4.68 -7.51
CA MET A 1 -52.43 4.25 -8.66
C MET A 1 -50.94 4.08 -8.34
N GLU A 2 -50.41 4.72 -7.28
CA GLU A 2 -49.00 4.57 -6.86
C GLU A 2 -48.56 3.11 -6.59
N TYR A 3 -49.41 2.28 -5.98
CA TYR A 3 -49.06 0.90 -5.65
C TYR A 3 -48.67 0.06 -6.87
N LYS A 4 -49.39 0.21 -8.00
CA LYS A 4 -49.04 -0.49 -9.25
C LYS A 4 -47.70 0.00 -9.82
N LYS A 5 -47.40 1.29 -9.65
CA LYS A 5 -46.15 1.91 -10.12
C LYS A 5 -44.95 1.41 -9.31
N ARG A 6 -45.05 1.41 -7.96
CA ARG A 6 -44.01 0.88 -7.06
C ARG A 6 -43.80 -0.63 -7.21
N LEU A 7 -44.86 -1.39 -7.52
CA LEU A 7 -44.75 -2.81 -7.83
C LEU A 7 -44.04 -3.04 -9.17
N GLY A 8 -44.32 -2.22 -10.18
CA GLY A 8 -43.60 -2.24 -11.46
C GLY A 8 -42.10 -1.96 -11.30
N GLU A 9 -41.75 -0.90 -10.57
CA GLU A 9 -40.33 -0.57 -10.27
C GLU A 9 -39.60 -1.70 -9.53
N LYS A 10 -40.24 -2.31 -8.52
CA LYS A 10 -39.63 -3.44 -7.79
C LYS A 10 -39.44 -4.68 -8.67
N VAL A 11 -40.28 -4.90 -9.67
CA VAL A 11 -40.13 -6.03 -10.61
C VAL A 11 -38.98 -5.76 -11.58
N GLU A 12 -38.85 -4.54 -12.08
CA GLU A 12 -37.74 -4.12 -12.93
C GLU A 12 -36.40 -4.20 -12.18
N GLU A 13 -36.34 -3.71 -10.94
CA GLU A 13 -35.14 -3.76 -10.11
C GLU A 13 -34.66 -5.20 -9.84
N LYS A 14 -35.61 -6.11 -9.55
CA LYS A 14 -35.30 -7.54 -9.38
C LYS A 14 -34.76 -8.16 -10.67
N ARG A 15 -35.36 -7.85 -11.83
CA ARG A 15 -34.88 -8.34 -13.13
C ARG A 15 -33.49 -7.82 -13.45
N ALA A 16 -33.21 -6.55 -13.19
CA ALA A 16 -31.88 -5.97 -13.38
C ALA A 16 -30.82 -6.65 -12.51
N PHE A 17 -31.14 -6.90 -11.23
CA PHE A 17 -30.27 -7.61 -10.30
C PHE A 17 -29.99 -9.06 -10.73
N GLU A 18 -31.02 -9.80 -11.16
CA GLU A 18 -30.88 -11.17 -11.68
C GLU A 18 -30.00 -11.23 -12.93
N GLN A 19 -30.16 -10.26 -13.85
CA GLN A 19 -29.30 -10.15 -15.03
C GLN A 19 -27.84 -9.86 -14.68
N GLU A 20 -27.58 -8.99 -13.70
CA GLU A 20 -26.22 -8.75 -13.20
C GLU A 20 -25.61 -10.00 -12.58
N GLN A 21 -26.37 -10.71 -11.73
CA GLN A 21 -25.93 -11.98 -11.14
C GLN A 21 -25.61 -13.03 -12.21
N GLN A 22 -26.41 -13.12 -13.27
CA GLN A 22 -26.17 -14.03 -14.38
C GLN A 22 -24.92 -13.66 -15.19
N LYS A 23 -24.68 -12.35 -15.43
CA LYS A 23 -23.43 -11.86 -16.05
C LYS A 23 -22.21 -12.19 -15.19
N LEU A 24 -22.29 -12.01 -13.87
CA LEU A 24 -21.23 -12.36 -12.93
C LEU A 24 -20.94 -13.86 -12.93
N ARG A 25 -21.97 -14.71 -12.88
CA ARG A 25 -21.84 -16.19 -12.95
C ARG A 25 -21.08 -16.64 -14.19
N ARG A 26 -21.45 -16.09 -15.36
CA ARG A 26 -20.78 -16.38 -16.64
C ARG A 26 -19.33 -15.91 -16.64
N LYS A 27 -19.06 -14.70 -16.12
CA LYS A 27 -17.71 -14.12 -16.10
C LYS A 27 -16.74 -14.88 -15.20
N TYR A 28 -17.19 -15.35 -14.05
CA TYR A 28 -16.35 -16.05 -13.06
C TYR A 28 -16.46 -17.57 -13.11
N LYS A 29 -17.24 -18.14 -14.04
CA LYS A 29 -17.48 -19.59 -14.23
C LYS A 29 -17.96 -20.33 -12.97
N ILE A 30 -18.72 -19.64 -12.12
CA ILE A 30 -19.24 -20.20 -10.87
C ILE A 30 -20.52 -21.00 -11.18
N HIS A 31 -20.53 -22.29 -10.84
CA HIS A 31 -21.66 -23.21 -11.06
C HIS A 31 -22.57 -23.39 -9.84
N GLU A 32 -22.20 -22.84 -8.68
CA GLU A 32 -22.99 -22.96 -7.45
C GLU A 32 -24.20 -22.02 -7.44
N ASP A 33 -25.29 -22.50 -6.83
CA ASP A 33 -26.48 -21.70 -6.61
C ASP A 33 -26.39 -20.83 -5.36
N GLY A 34 -26.36 -19.51 -5.58
CA GLY A 34 -26.38 -18.48 -4.55
C GLY A 34 -26.18 -17.09 -5.14
N THR A 35 -26.24 -16.07 -4.27
CA THR A 35 -25.88 -14.69 -4.64
C THR A 35 -24.36 -14.55 -4.64
N ILE A 36 -23.78 -14.19 -5.79
CA ILE A 36 -22.34 -13.96 -5.92
C ILE A 36 -22.02 -12.55 -5.43
N LEU A 37 -21.31 -12.48 -4.31
CA LEU A 37 -20.74 -11.25 -3.77
C LEU A 37 -19.27 -11.16 -4.20
N VAL A 38 -19.01 -10.37 -5.23
CA VAL A 38 -17.62 -10.05 -5.60
C VAL A 38 -17.10 -9.02 -4.61
N LYS A 39 -16.24 -9.46 -3.69
CA LYS A 39 -15.54 -8.54 -2.78
C LYS A 39 -14.57 -7.68 -3.59
N LYS A 40 -15.02 -6.49 -3.97
CA LYS A 40 -14.15 -5.44 -4.52
C LYS A 40 -13.26 -4.97 -3.37
N LYS A 41 -12.02 -5.49 -3.28
CA LYS A 41 -11.03 -4.97 -2.34
C LYS A 41 -10.95 -3.46 -2.54
N ARG A 42 -11.11 -2.69 -1.46
CA ARG A 42 -11.00 -1.23 -1.54
C ARG A 42 -9.59 -0.90 -1.98
N LEU A 43 -9.44 -0.10 -3.03
CA LEU A 43 -8.12 0.31 -3.54
C LEU A 43 -7.26 0.94 -2.44
N ILE A 44 -7.89 1.63 -1.49
CA ILE A 44 -7.25 2.22 -0.31
C ILE A 44 -6.59 1.16 0.58
N GLU A 45 -7.24 0.02 0.82
CA GLU A 45 -6.66 -1.07 1.62
C GLU A 45 -5.44 -1.68 0.92
N ILE A 46 -5.48 -1.79 -0.41
CA ILE A 46 -4.35 -2.28 -1.22
C ILE A 46 -3.20 -1.27 -1.21
N LEU A 47 -3.49 0.03 -1.34
CA LEU A 47 -2.51 1.11 -1.32
C LEU A 47 -1.80 1.20 0.03
N LEU A 48 -2.53 1.14 1.14
CA LEU A 48 -1.93 1.19 2.49
C LEU A 48 -1.04 -0.01 2.76
N ASN A 49 -1.50 -1.21 2.40
CA ASN A 49 -0.74 -2.43 2.63
C ASN A 49 0.52 -2.50 1.75
N THR A 50 0.41 -2.07 0.49
CA THR A 50 1.55 -1.99 -0.44
C THR A 50 2.53 -0.89 -0.02
N GLY A 51 2.04 0.28 0.36
CA GLY A 51 2.86 1.42 0.79
C GLY A 51 3.70 1.10 2.02
N ALA A 52 3.10 0.47 3.03
CA ALA A 52 3.82 0.04 4.23
C ALA A 52 4.93 -0.99 3.90
N ALA A 53 4.66 -1.93 3.00
CA ALA A 53 5.66 -2.90 2.56
C ALA A 53 6.82 -2.23 1.81
N THR A 54 6.54 -1.27 0.92
CA THR A 54 7.57 -0.52 0.19
C THR A 54 8.47 0.28 1.13
N ILE A 55 7.89 0.97 2.11
CA ILE A 55 8.67 1.73 3.12
C ILE A 55 9.58 0.78 3.90
N ARG A 56 9.08 -0.39 4.30
CA ARG A 56 9.88 -1.39 5.02
C ARG A 56 11.05 -1.91 4.20
N ILE A 57 10.84 -2.18 2.91
CA ILE A 57 11.92 -2.61 2.00
C ILE A 57 12.95 -1.50 1.85
N GLY A 58 12.51 -0.26 1.59
CA GLY A 58 13.41 0.90 1.49
C GLY A 58 14.25 1.11 2.74
N ALA A 59 13.62 1.06 3.93
CA ALA A 59 14.32 1.17 5.20
C ALA A 59 15.33 0.03 5.41
N THR A 60 14.99 -1.19 5.02
CA THR A 60 15.91 -2.34 5.11
C THR A 60 17.12 -2.15 4.21
N ILE A 61 16.94 -1.64 2.98
CA ILE A 61 18.05 -1.36 2.06
C ILE A 61 18.99 -0.30 2.64
N ILE A 62 18.45 0.79 3.18
CA ILE A 62 19.23 1.86 3.82
C ILE A 62 19.98 1.32 5.04
N LEU A 63 19.35 0.49 5.86
CA LEU A 63 20.00 -0.14 7.01
C LEU A 63 21.13 -1.09 6.58
N CYS A 64 20.92 -1.88 5.52
CA CYS A 64 21.95 -2.76 4.98
C CYS A 64 23.15 -1.99 4.43
N SER A 65 22.92 -0.89 3.69
CA SER A 65 24.03 -0.07 3.17
C SER A 65 24.78 0.62 4.31
N LEU A 66 24.08 1.15 5.30
CA LEU A 66 24.69 1.78 6.47
C LEU A 66 25.50 0.76 7.30
N ALA A 67 24.99 -0.46 7.46
CA ALA A 67 25.69 -1.55 8.13
C ALA A 67 26.97 -1.96 7.38
N ALA A 68 26.93 -2.04 6.05
CA ALA A 68 28.11 -2.34 5.24
C ALA A 68 29.19 -1.27 5.39
N ILE A 69 28.81 0.02 5.33
CA ILE A 69 29.73 1.14 5.55
C ILE A 69 30.33 1.10 6.97
N GLY A 70 29.50 0.82 7.98
CA GLY A 70 29.95 0.67 9.36
C GLY A 70 30.95 -0.48 9.55
N LEU A 71 30.73 -1.62 8.90
CA LEU A 71 31.66 -2.75 8.94
C LEU A 71 33.00 -2.42 8.27
N ILE A 72 32.97 -1.77 7.11
CA ILE A 72 34.19 -1.34 6.39
C ILE A 72 34.97 -0.34 7.24
N SER A 73 34.28 0.59 7.89
CA SER A 73 34.87 1.57 8.81
C SER A 73 35.52 0.94 10.05
N LEU A 74 34.98 -0.18 10.54
CA LEU A 74 35.57 -0.90 11.67
C LEU A 74 36.90 -1.58 11.30
N LEU A 75 37.00 -2.08 10.06
CA LEU A 75 38.17 -2.80 9.58
C LEU A 75 39.29 -1.88 9.08
N TYR A 76 38.95 -0.72 8.52
CA TYR A 76 39.91 0.21 7.92
C TYR A 76 39.92 1.56 8.62
N VAL A 77 41.12 2.03 8.97
CA VAL A 77 41.31 3.32 9.65
C VAL A 77 40.94 4.52 8.76
N GLY A 78 41.23 4.46 7.45
CA GLY A 78 40.95 5.57 6.52
C GLY A 78 39.45 5.93 6.42
N PRO A 79 38.55 4.99 6.08
CA PRO A 79 37.12 5.24 6.03
C PRO A 79 36.54 5.73 7.36
N ARG A 80 37.10 5.27 8.50
CA ARG A 80 36.67 5.72 9.84
C ARG A 80 36.92 7.20 10.08
N THR A 81 38.11 7.69 9.75
CA THR A 81 38.44 9.10 9.96
C THR A 81 37.57 10.02 9.10
N GLU A 82 37.38 9.67 7.83
CA GLU A 82 36.51 10.42 6.91
C GLU A 82 35.06 10.47 7.41
N LEU A 83 34.52 9.33 7.86
CA LEU A 83 33.16 9.26 8.42
C LEU A 83 32.97 10.15 9.66
N LEU A 84 33.97 10.21 10.55
CA LEU A 84 33.90 11.04 11.76
C LEU A 84 33.96 12.54 11.42
N ILE A 85 34.78 12.93 10.44
CA ILE A 85 34.86 14.33 9.98
C ILE A 85 33.52 14.75 9.38
N ILE A 86 32.97 13.95 8.47
CA ILE A 86 31.67 14.22 7.86
C ILE A 86 30.57 14.29 8.93
N MET A 87 30.60 13.41 9.93
CA MET A 87 29.64 13.43 11.04
C MET A 87 29.73 14.73 11.85
N GLN A 88 30.93 15.21 12.16
CA GLN A 88 31.14 16.48 12.86
C GLN A 88 30.62 17.65 12.02
N GLU A 89 30.96 17.69 10.73
CA GLU A 89 30.53 18.74 9.81
C GLU A 89 29.00 18.80 9.68
N VAL A 90 28.33 17.65 9.58
CA VAL A 90 26.86 17.58 9.56
C VAL A 90 26.26 18.10 10.86
N VAL A 91 26.83 17.77 12.01
CA VAL A 91 26.36 18.26 13.31
C VAL A 91 26.55 19.78 13.42
N GLU A 92 27.70 20.31 13.02
CA GLU A 92 27.95 21.75 13.00
C GLU A 92 27.01 22.48 12.06
N GLN A 93 26.77 21.95 10.85
CA GLN A 93 25.79 22.52 9.93
C GLN A 93 24.37 22.48 10.53
N LEU A 94 23.99 21.40 11.21
CA LEU A 94 22.69 21.31 11.87
C LEU A 94 22.55 22.34 12.99
N HIS A 95 23.60 22.51 13.81
CA HIS A 95 23.65 23.49 14.89
C HIS A 95 23.52 24.91 14.32
N SER A 96 24.32 25.23 13.30
CA SER A 96 24.28 26.50 12.58
C SER A 96 22.91 26.79 11.95
N MET A 97 22.22 25.77 11.42
CA MET A 97 20.87 25.93 10.85
C MET A 97 19.79 26.09 11.92
N LEU A 98 19.97 25.48 13.09
CA LEU A 98 19.04 25.58 14.22
C LEU A 98 19.26 26.83 15.07
N GLY A 99 20.35 27.57 14.86
CA GLY A 99 20.62 28.86 15.51
C GLY A 99 20.91 28.76 17.02
N VAL A 100 21.26 27.55 17.48
CA VAL A 100 21.92 27.29 18.77
C VAL A 100 23.40 27.15 18.48
#